data_AF-A0A644SY46-F1
#
_entry.id   AF-A0A644SY46-F1
#
_cell.length_a   1.000
_cell.length_b   1.000
_cell.length_c   1.000
_cell.angle_alpha   90.00
_cell.angle_beta   90.00
_cell.angle_gamma   90.00
#
_symmetry.space_group_name_H-M   'P 1'
#
loop_
_entity.id
_entity.type
_entity.pdbx_description
1 polymer ?
#
loop_
_entity_poly.entity_id
_entity_poly.type
_entity_poly.pdbx_seq_one_letter_code
_entity_poly.pdbx_strand_id
1 'polypeptide(L)'
;METLRNKTSLESEVIILEHLDLRSLRGKRPLKEVSKIIGITPQMLGKIELKRRKPSLGVAQKIANYYGVFVEQIFFNDTRDKTSTKLAKQTPTQDEQAATTEPGPKPAA
;
A
#
# COMPACT_ATOMS: atom_id res chain seq x y z
N MET A 1 50.76 -19.85 7.72
CA MET A 1 51.19 -18.44 7.62
C MET A 1 50.14 -17.72 6.79
N GLU A 2 49.19 -17.14 7.51
CA GLU A 2 47.97 -16.49 7.02
C GLU A 2 48.26 -15.45 5.94
N THR A 3 47.52 -15.53 4.83
CA THR A 3 47.56 -14.55 3.74
C THR A 3 46.89 -13.24 4.16
N LEU A 4 47.69 -12.21 4.48
CA LEU A 4 47.21 -10.83 4.41
C LEU A 4 47.25 -10.35 2.95
N ARG A 5 46.10 -10.43 2.29
CA ARG A 5 45.80 -9.61 1.10
C ARG A 5 44.63 -8.69 1.44
N ASN A 6 45.00 -7.45 1.69
CA ASN A 6 44.34 -6.18 1.43
C ASN A 6 42.83 -6.05 1.72
N LYS A 7 42.59 -5.17 2.69
CA LYS A 7 41.34 -4.48 3.01
C LYS A 7 40.68 -3.88 1.76
N THR A 8 39.34 -3.91 1.77
CA THR A 8 38.38 -3.06 1.04
C THR A 8 38.47 -3.07 -0.50
N SER A 9 37.71 -3.94 -1.16
CA SER A 9 37.43 -3.77 -2.60
C SER A 9 36.16 -4.50 -3.11
N LEU A 10 35.10 -4.69 -2.30
CA LEU A 10 33.75 -5.07 -2.80
C LEU A 10 32.59 -4.59 -1.88
N GLU A 11 32.83 -3.66 -0.95
CA GLU A 11 31.76 -3.06 -0.12
C GLU A 11 31.11 -1.85 -0.82
N SER A 12 30.93 -1.94 -2.13
CA SER A 12 30.27 -0.90 -2.92
C SER A 12 29.52 -1.56 -4.09
N GLU A 13 28.28 -1.94 -3.80
CA GLU A 13 27.08 -1.83 -4.66
C GLU A 13 25.96 -2.76 -4.15
N VAL A 14 25.67 -2.70 -2.85
CA VAL A 14 24.39 -3.20 -2.37
C VAL A 14 23.67 -2.04 -1.71
N ILE A 15 22.89 -1.32 -2.49
CA ILE A 15 21.85 -0.43 -1.98
C ILE A 15 20.76 -1.37 -1.42
N ILE A 16 21.02 -1.97 -0.25
CA ILE A 16 19.96 -2.61 0.51
C ILE A 16 19.10 -1.44 0.98
N LEU A 17 17.95 -1.24 0.36
CA LEU A 17 16.92 -0.37 0.90
C LEU A 17 16.49 -1.01 2.23
N GLU A 18 17.15 -0.60 3.32
CA GLU A 18 16.82 -1.11 4.65
C GLU A 18 15.34 -0.89 4.91
N HIS A 19 14.66 -1.97 5.30
CA HIS A 19 13.24 -1.91 5.59
C HIS A 19 13.01 -1.16 6.89
N LEU A 20 12.40 0.01 6.80
CA LEU A 20 12.12 0.87 7.93
C LEU A 20 10.82 0.45 8.63
N ASP A 21 10.91 0.25 9.94
CA ASP A 21 9.74 -0.01 10.78
C ASP A 21 9.07 1.31 11.21
N LEU A 22 7.78 1.44 10.91
CA LEU A 22 7.00 2.64 11.22
C LEU A 22 6.88 2.91 12.72
N ARG A 23 6.83 1.86 13.54
CA ARG A 23 6.77 2.04 15.00
C ARG A 23 8.07 2.62 15.52
N SER A 24 9.19 2.18 14.96
CA SER A 24 10.52 2.73 15.22
C SER A 24 10.64 4.19 14.75
N LEU A 25 10.17 4.52 13.53
CA LEU A 25 10.15 5.89 13.00
C LEU A 25 9.29 6.84 13.87
N ARG A 26 8.15 6.35 14.40
CA ARG A 26 7.29 7.12 15.31
C ARG A 26 7.95 7.36 16.67
N GLY A 27 8.73 6.39 17.15
CA GLY A 27 9.35 6.42 18.48
C GLY A 27 8.33 6.62 19.59
N LYS A 28 8.55 7.64 20.43
CA LYS A 28 7.69 7.96 21.59
C LYS A 28 6.48 8.84 21.25
N ARG A 29 6.35 9.31 20.00
CA ARG A 29 5.24 10.21 19.62
C ARG A 29 3.91 9.44 19.68
N PRO A 30 2.84 10.03 20.24
CA PRO A 30 1.56 9.35 20.36
C PRO A 30 0.93 9.11 18.98
N LEU A 31 0.31 7.95 18.79
CA LEU A 31 -0.34 7.56 17.53
C LEU A 31 -1.34 8.62 17.03
N LYS A 32 -2.10 9.21 17.96
CA LYS A 32 -3.14 10.20 17.66
C LYS A 32 -2.58 11.48 17.04
N GLU A 33 -1.41 11.91 17.51
CA GLU A 33 -0.76 13.13 17.01
C GLU A 33 -0.22 12.89 15.61
N VAL A 34 0.54 11.80 15.44
CA VAL A 34 1.12 11.44 14.13
C VAL A 34 0.05 11.18 13.09
N SER A 35 -1.00 10.43 13.43
CA SER A 35 -2.08 10.14 12.50
C SER A 35 -2.82 11.41 12.07
N LYS A 36 -2.99 12.37 12.99
CA LYS A 36 -3.63 13.66 12.69
C LYS A 36 -2.80 14.47 11.69
N ILE A 37 -1.48 14.49 11.84
CA ILE A 37 -0.58 15.21 10.92
C ILE A 37 -0.58 14.56 9.53
N ILE A 38 -0.54 13.22 9.46
CA ILE A 38 -0.58 12.47 8.20
C ILE A 38 -1.96 12.56 7.54
N GLY A 39 -3.02 12.86 8.31
CA GLY A 39 -4.39 12.93 7.82
C GLY A 39 -5.05 11.55 7.67
N ILE A 40 -4.77 10.64 8.60
CA ILE A 40 -5.40 9.31 8.71
C ILE A 40 -5.91 9.05 10.13
N THR A 41 -6.70 8.00 10.33
CA THR A 41 -7.17 7.65 11.67
C THR A 41 -6.07 6.97 12.50
N PRO A 42 -6.04 7.16 13.84
CA PRO A 42 -5.07 6.48 14.70
C PRO A 42 -5.18 4.95 14.58
N GLN A 43 -6.39 4.42 14.47
CA GLN A 43 -6.63 2.98 14.27
C GLN A 43 -6.01 2.48 12.96
N MET A 44 -6.07 3.27 11.88
CA MET A 44 -5.46 2.91 10.61
C MET A 44 -3.94 2.91 10.73
N LEU A 45 -3.34 3.96 11.30
CA LEU A 45 -1.90 4.03 11.52
C LEU A 45 -1.40 2.83 12.36
N GLY A 46 -2.11 2.47 13.43
CA GLY A 46 -1.75 1.31 14.27
C GLY A 46 -1.83 -0.02 13.51
N LYS A 47 -2.83 -0.21 12.66
CA LYS A 47 -2.92 -1.42 11.81
C LYS A 47 -1.79 -1.50 10.78
N ILE A 48 -1.34 -0.35 10.28
CA ILE A 48 -0.22 -0.26 9.34
C ILE A 48 1.11 -0.54 10.06
N GLU A 49 1.34 0.07 11.23
CA GLU A 49 2.52 -0.22 12.08
C GLU A 49 2.63 -1.71 12.43
N LEU A 50 1.51 -2.35 12.72
CA LEU A 50 1.45 -3.79 13.03
C LEU A 50 1.46 -4.69 11.79
N LYS A 51 1.63 -4.13 10.58
CA LYS A 51 1.57 -4.84 9.28
C LYS A 51 0.29 -5.65 9.05
N ARG A 52 -0.80 -5.32 9.77
CA ARG A 52 -2.12 -5.95 9.64
C ARG A 52 -2.93 -5.38 8.48
N ARG A 53 -2.52 -4.24 7.93
CA ARG A 53 -3.17 -3.57 6.80
C ARG A 53 -2.12 -2.97 5.88
N LYS A 54 -2.21 -3.29 4.59
CA LYS A 54 -1.51 -2.56 3.53
C LYS A 54 -2.24 -1.22 3.27
N PRO A 55 -1.56 -0.06 3.36
CA PRO A 55 -2.16 1.21 3.01
C PRO A 55 -2.42 1.31 1.49
N SER A 56 -3.33 2.21 1.09
CA SER A 56 -3.41 2.60 -0.33
C SER A 56 -2.17 3.41 -0.72
N LEU A 57 -1.87 3.47 -2.02
CA LEU A 57 -0.71 4.22 -2.53
C LEU A 57 -0.66 5.67 -2.01
N GLY A 58 -1.80 6.36 -2.03
CA GLY A 58 -1.88 7.75 -1.53
C GLY A 58 -1.60 7.86 -0.03
N VAL A 59 -2.00 6.88 0.79
CA VAL A 59 -1.68 6.87 2.22
C VAL A 59 -0.21 6.51 2.45
N ALA A 60 0.31 5.55 1.70
CA ALA A 60 1.72 5.16 1.76
C ALA A 60 2.62 6.37 1.46
N GLN A 61 2.31 7.15 0.42
CA GLN A 61 3.03 8.37 0.08
C GLN A 61 2.97 9.42 1.19
N LYS A 62 1.80 9.65 1.81
CA LYS A 62 1.67 10.61 2.91
C LYS A 62 2.54 10.23 4.11
N ILE A 63 2.57 8.93 4.44
CA ILE A 63 3.40 8.41 5.53
C ILE A 63 4.88 8.59 5.20
N ALA A 64 5.29 8.23 3.99
CA ALA A 64 6.67 8.38 3.52
C ALA A 64 7.14 9.84 3.54
N ASN A 65 6.31 10.75 3.02
CA ASN A 65 6.57 12.19 3.04
C ASN A 65 6.71 12.75 4.46
N TYR A 66 5.88 12.29 5.40
CA TYR A 66 5.96 12.73 6.80
C TYR A 66 7.28 12.36 7.47
N TYR A 67 7.83 11.19 7.15
CA TYR A 67 9.10 10.71 7.71
C TYR A 67 10.33 11.07 6.85
N GLY A 68 10.15 11.64 5.65
CA GLY A 68 11.24 12.01 4.76
C GLY A 68 11.97 10.80 4.15
N VAL A 69 11.25 9.70 3.93
CA VAL A 69 11.81 8.44 3.41
C VAL A 69 11.06 7.98 2.17
N PHE A 70 11.57 6.99 1.45
CA PHE A 70 10.89 6.43 0.28
C PHE A 70 9.82 5.42 0.67
N VAL A 71 8.76 5.34 -0.14
CA VAL A 71 7.67 4.36 0.05
C VAL A 71 8.21 2.92 0.00
N GLU A 72 9.14 2.62 -0.91
CA GLU A 72 9.82 1.33 -0.99
C GLU A 72 10.48 0.91 0.32
N GLN A 73 11.13 1.85 1.02
CA GLN A 73 11.83 1.55 2.27
C GLN A 73 10.86 1.11 3.37
N ILE A 74 9.60 1.56 3.33
CA ILE A 74 8.59 1.21 4.34
C ILE A 74 7.76 -0.02 3.95
N PHE A 75 7.40 -0.18 2.67
CA PHE A 75 6.33 -1.11 2.27
C PHE A 75 6.73 -2.24 1.30
N PHE A 76 7.93 -2.23 0.69
CA PHE A 76 8.25 -3.13 -0.42
C PHE A 76 9.16 -4.33 -0.10
N ASN A 77 9.47 -4.59 1.18
CA ASN A 77 10.37 -5.70 1.55
C ASN A 77 9.68 -7.06 1.76
N ASP A 78 8.38 -7.17 1.47
CA ASP A 78 7.68 -8.45 1.61
C ASP A 78 7.82 -9.26 0.32
N THR A 79 8.89 -10.04 0.21
CA THR A 79 8.96 -11.13 -0.78
C THR A 79 7.75 -12.05 -0.61
N ARG A 80 6.91 -12.10 -1.66
CA ARG A 80 5.77 -13.01 -1.95
C ARG A 80 4.37 -12.46 -1.67
N ASP A 81 3.92 -11.54 -2.52
CA ASP A 81 2.48 -11.43 -2.82
C ASP A 81 2.04 -12.64 -3.68
N LYS A 82 1.64 -13.74 -3.02
CA LYS A 82 0.92 -14.85 -3.67
C LYS A 82 -0.57 -14.56 -3.73
N THR A 83 -1.03 -13.48 -4.37
CA THR A 83 -2.45 -13.32 -4.74
C THR A 83 -2.62 -12.28 -5.84
N SER A 84 -2.30 -12.66 -7.08
CA SER A 84 -2.98 -12.11 -8.25
C SER A 84 -4.03 -13.13 -8.69
N THR A 85 -5.27 -12.89 -8.32
CA THR A 85 -6.43 -13.40 -9.06
C THR A 85 -7.61 -12.48 -8.79
N LYS A 86 -7.79 -11.50 -9.67
CA LYS A 86 -8.99 -11.35 -10.52
C LYS A 86 -9.06 -9.91 -11.03
N LEU A 87 -8.34 -9.64 -12.13
CA LEU A 87 -8.74 -8.58 -13.05
C LEU A 87 -9.91 -9.13 -13.87
N ALA A 88 -11.15 -8.90 -13.41
CA ALA A 88 -12.33 -9.11 -14.23
C ALA A 88 -12.87 -7.75 -14.66
N LYS A 89 -12.42 -7.33 -15.85
CA LYS A 89 -13.15 -6.63 -16.92
C LYS A 89 -13.92 -5.37 -16.52
N GLN A 90 -13.32 -4.22 -16.83
CA GLN A 90 -14.08 -3.07 -17.30
C GLN A 90 -14.71 -3.49 -18.64
N THR A 91 -16.04 -3.58 -18.71
CA THR A 91 -16.76 -3.61 -19.99
C THR A 91 -16.98 -2.16 -20.43
N PRO A 92 -16.57 -1.79 -21.66
CA PRO A 92 -16.92 -0.50 -22.26
C PRO A 92 -18.44 -0.39 -22.42
N THR A 93 -18.93 0.82 -22.19
CA THR A 93 -20.25 1.32 -22.60
C THR A 93 -20.58 0.86 -24.01
N GLN A 94 -21.75 0.25 -24.20
CA GLN A 94 -22.39 0.13 -25.51
C GLN A 94 -23.70 0.89 -25.45
N ASP A 95 -23.73 1.99 -26.20
CA ASP A 95 -24.95 2.60 -26.71
C ASP A 95 -25.77 1.55 -27.49
N GLU A 96 -27.09 1.81 -27.48
CA GLU A 96 -28.05 1.55 -28.55
C GLU A 96 -28.83 0.21 -28.62
N GLN A 97 -30.15 0.39 -28.82
CA GLN A 97 -31.19 -0.54 -29.34
C GLN A 97 -31.79 -1.55 -28.33
N ALA A 98 -33.09 -1.80 -28.19
CA ALA A 98 -34.32 -1.51 -28.95
C ALA A 98 -35.52 -1.63 -27.97
N ALA A 99 -36.52 -0.74 -28.01
CA ALA A 99 -37.87 -0.93 -28.61
C ALA A 99 -38.59 -2.28 -28.34
N THR A 100 -39.90 -2.19 -27.99
CA THR A 100 -41.01 -3.17 -28.13
C THR A 100 -41.00 -4.38 -27.14
N THR A 101 -42.05 -4.84 -26.44
CA THR A 101 -43.52 -4.69 -26.45
C THR A 101 -44.11 -5.18 -25.11
N GLU A 102 -45.22 -4.57 -24.66
CA GLU A 102 -46.20 -5.06 -23.66
C GLU A 102 -46.72 -6.50 -23.95
N PRO A 103 -47.23 -7.30 -22.97
CA PRO A 103 -48.65 -7.16 -22.58
C PRO A 103 -49.07 -7.65 -21.16
N GLY A 104 -49.81 -6.80 -20.44
CA GLY A 104 -50.98 -7.07 -19.55
C GLY A 104 -50.89 -8.10 -18.39
N PRO A 105 -52.00 -8.37 -17.65
CA PRO A 105 -53.23 -7.57 -17.48
C PRO A 105 -53.78 -7.49 -16.02
N LYS A 106 -54.85 -6.67 -15.87
CA LYS A 106 -56.01 -6.75 -14.93
C LYS A 106 -55.81 -6.36 -13.45
N PRO A 107 -56.89 -6.12 -12.69
CA PRO A 107 -58.17 -5.46 -13.00
C PRO A 107 -58.55 -4.38 -11.95
N ALA A 108 -59.40 -3.42 -12.27
CA ALA A 108 -60.09 -2.62 -11.26
C ALA A 108 -61.60 -2.72 -11.49
N ALA A 109 -62.29 -3.26 -10.49
CA ALA A 109 -63.74 -3.19 -10.32
C ALA A 109 -64.11 -1.89 -9.59
#